data_AF-A0A9P5PS67-F1
#
_entry.id   AF-A0A9P5PS67-F1
#
_cell.length_a   1.000
_cell.length_b   1.000
_cell.length_c   1.000
_cell.angle_alpha   90.00
_cell.angle_beta   90.00
_cell.angle_gamma   90.00
#
_symmetry.space_group_name_H-M   'P 1'
#
loop_
_entity.id
_entity.type
_entity.pdbx_description
1 polymer ?
#
loop_
_entity_poly.entity_id
_entity_poly.type
_entity_poly.pdbx_seq_one_letter_code
_entity_poly.pdbx_strand_id
1 'polypeptide(L)'
;MRLSLLSLSALFSGTAVIAGLMPSKIYGVNLGSWLVLEAWMLPQEWLNMGGESCSTCSSCIASEFPFAQAFPDTVDEIFAEHWNTWFNQTDVDTIQELGLNTVRIPMGYWIVEQLVNRTVEFYPRGGMVALIQGLGQLQEAGISVILDHHALPGVQDSEQMFTGQYVLYPRS
;
A
#
# COMPACT_ATOMS: atom_id res chain seq x y z
N MET A 1 -59.24 -6.23 32.85
CA MET A 1 -58.53 -5.93 31.59
C MET A 1 -57.03 -6.09 31.88
N ARG A 2 -56.41 -7.17 31.38
CA ARG A 2 -54.99 -7.49 31.61
C ARG A 2 -54.17 -6.79 30.53
N LEU A 3 -53.22 -5.93 30.90
CA LEU A 3 -52.18 -5.45 29.99
C LEU A 3 -50.86 -6.14 30.38
N SER A 4 -50.45 -7.13 29.60
CA SER A 4 -49.09 -7.67 29.66
C SER A 4 -48.16 -6.74 28.89
N LEU A 5 -47.19 -6.15 29.59
CA LEU A 5 -46.05 -5.48 28.98
C LEU A 5 -45.00 -6.55 28.63
N LEU A 6 -44.87 -6.86 27.34
CA LEU A 6 -43.73 -7.59 26.80
C LEU A 6 -42.54 -6.64 26.74
N SER A 7 -41.57 -6.82 27.64
CA SER A 7 -40.27 -6.15 27.57
C SER A 7 -39.45 -6.79 26.45
N LEU A 8 -39.30 -6.08 25.33
CA LEU A 8 -38.37 -6.44 24.26
C LEU A 8 -36.96 -6.02 24.68
N SER A 9 -36.20 -6.94 25.26
CA SER A 9 -34.77 -6.75 25.51
C SER A 9 -34.04 -6.75 24.16
N ALA A 10 -33.69 -5.56 23.67
CA ALA A 10 -32.78 -5.40 22.55
C ALA A 10 -31.39 -5.91 22.99
N LEU A 11 -31.00 -7.06 22.45
CA LEU A 11 -29.62 -7.52 22.48
C LEU A 11 -28.80 -6.55 21.63
N PHE A 12 -28.20 -5.56 22.28
CA PHE A 12 -27.04 -4.88 21.72
C PHE A 12 -25.92 -5.91 21.70
N SER A 13 -25.75 -6.60 20.56
CA SER A 13 -24.48 -7.22 20.21
C SER A 13 -23.48 -6.08 20.04
N GLY A 14 -22.87 -5.66 21.14
CA GLY A 14 -21.72 -4.79 21.08
C GLY A 14 -20.67 -5.53 20.26
N THR A 15 -20.44 -5.07 19.04
CA THR A 15 -19.23 -5.42 18.31
C THR A 15 -18.09 -4.93 19.20
N ALA A 16 -17.44 -5.86 19.90
CA ALA A 16 -16.19 -5.56 20.54
C ALA A 16 -15.27 -5.08 19.43
N VAL A 17 -14.92 -3.80 19.45
CA VAL A 17 -13.76 -3.30 18.73
C VAL A 17 -12.58 -3.96 19.43
N ILE A 18 -12.24 -5.17 18.99
CA ILE A 18 -10.99 -5.81 19.36
C ILE A 18 -9.94 -4.93 18.70
N ALA A 19 -9.34 -4.02 19.47
CA ALA A 19 -8.06 -3.45 19.10
C ALA A 19 -7.16 -4.65 18.78
N GLY A 20 -6.86 -4.85 17.50
CA GLY A 20 -6.27 -6.08 16.98
C GLY A 20 -4.93 -6.32 17.65
N LEU A 21 -4.91 -7.17 18.67
CA LEU A 21 -3.67 -7.64 19.24
C LEU A 21 -3.00 -8.49 18.16
N MET A 22 -1.76 -8.14 17.82
CA MET A 22 -0.92 -8.98 16.97
C MET A 22 -0.94 -10.42 17.50
N PRO A 23 -0.97 -11.44 16.61
CA PRO A 23 -0.99 -12.82 17.04
C PRO A 23 0.26 -13.13 17.88
N SER A 24 0.14 -14.08 18.80
CA SER A 24 1.27 -14.51 19.66
C SER A 24 2.47 -15.01 18.86
N LYS A 25 2.22 -15.51 17.64
CA LYS A 25 3.25 -15.83 16.65
C LYS A 25 2.82 -15.35 15.26
N ILE A 26 3.73 -14.66 14.59
CA ILE A 26 3.54 -14.13 13.25
C ILE A 26 3.95 -15.18 12.22
N TYR A 27 3.02 -15.49 11.32
CA TYR A 27 3.26 -16.21 10.07
C TYR A 27 2.80 -15.28 8.96
N GLY A 28 3.73 -14.55 8.36
CA GLY A 28 3.38 -13.45 7.50
C GLY A 28 4.23 -13.29 6.26
N VAL A 29 3.72 -12.46 5.37
CA VAL A 29 4.31 -12.11 4.08
C VAL A 29 4.34 -10.59 3.91
N ASN A 30 5.18 -10.11 3.00
CA ASN A 30 5.20 -8.70 2.61
C ASN A 30 4.34 -8.52 1.35
N LEU A 31 3.50 -7.49 1.34
CA LEU A 31 2.85 -7.01 0.12
C LEU A 31 3.77 -6.03 -0.60
N GLY A 32 4.94 -6.54 -1.00
CA GLY A 32 5.94 -5.76 -1.72
C GLY A 32 5.43 -5.31 -3.08
N SER A 33 5.98 -4.20 -3.57
CA SER A 33 5.55 -3.52 -4.80
C SER A 33 4.10 -3.05 -4.87
N TRP A 34 3.28 -3.18 -3.83
CA TRP A 34 1.90 -2.72 -3.87
C TRP A 34 1.79 -1.20 -3.76
N LEU A 35 2.10 -0.61 -2.59
CA LEU A 35 1.99 0.84 -2.36
C LEU A 35 3.32 1.60 -2.48
N VAL A 36 4.41 0.87 -2.72
CA VAL A 36 5.73 1.37 -3.12
C VAL A 36 6.28 0.40 -4.14
N LEU A 37 6.31 0.80 -5.40
CA LEU A 37 6.57 -0.06 -6.54
C LEU A 37 8.09 -0.22 -6.77
N GLU A 38 8.54 -1.47 -6.80
CA GLU A 38 9.91 -1.83 -7.10
C GLU A 38 9.99 -2.54 -8.46
N ALA A 39 10.53 -1.87 -9.48
CA ALA A 39 10.55 -2.36 -10.87
C ALA A 39 11.09 -3.80 -11.04
N TRP A 40 12.02 -4.24 -10.18
CA TRP A 40 12.60 -5.58 -10.25
C TRP A 40 11.67 -6.72 -9.80
N MET A 41 10.63 -6.43 -9.00
CA MET A 41 9.64 -7.42 -8.56
C MET A 41 8.57 -7.72 -9.62
N LEU A 42 8.33 -6.77 -10.54
CA LEU A 42 7.31 -6.82 -11.58
C LEU A 42 7.83 -6.25 -12.92
N PRO A 43 8.94 -6.76 -13.47
CA PRO A 43 9.66 -6.09 -14.56
C PRO A 43 8.80 -5.89 -15.81
N GLN A 44 7.96 -6.85 -16.16
CA GLN A 44 7.12 -6.71 -17.35
C GLN A 44 5.96 -5.72 -17.14
N GLU A 45 5.35 -5.72 -15.97
CA GLU A 45 4.28 -4.78 -15.64
C GLU A 45 4.81 -3.35 -15.56
N TRP A 46 6.00 -3.16 -14.97
CA TRP A 46 6.69 -1.87 -14.97
C TRP A 46 6.90 -1.32 -16.38
N LEU A 47 7.38 -2.16 -17.30
CA LEU A 47 7.52 -1.78 -18.71
C LEU A 47 6.16 -1.48 -19.37
N ASN A 48 5.12 -2.25 -19.05
CA ASN A 48 3.77 -2.02 -19.60
C ASN A 48 3.15 -0.70 -19.11
N MET A 49 3.45 -0.29 -17.87
CA MET A 49 3.04 1.00 -17.32
C MET A 49 3.71 2.18 -18.03
N GLY A 50 4.87 1.97 -18.66
CA GLY A 50 5.69 3.01 -19.30
C GLY A 50 7.01 3.29 -18.57
N GLY A 51 7.35 2.46 -17.58
CA GLY A 51 8.66 2.47 -16.94
C GLY A 51 9.76 1.92 -17.84
N GLU A 52 11.00 2.08 -17.41
CA GLU A 52 12.18 1.67 -18.17
C GLU A 52 13.03 0.67 -17.39
N SER A 53 13.68 -0.24 -18.12
CA SER A 53 14.72 -1.13 -17.60
C SER A 53 16.07 -0.67 -18.11
N CYS A 54 17.00 -0.45 -17.20
CA CYS A 54 18.25 0.26 -17.44
C CYS A 54 19.36 -0.27 -16.53
N SER A 55 20.60 -0.21 -17.02
CA SER A 55 21.77 -0.56 -16.20
C SER A 55 22.15 0.54 -15.20
N THR A 56 21.70 1.76 -15.43
CA THR A 56 21.98 2.93 -14.58
C THR A 56 20.66 3.61 -14.22
N CYS A 57 20.21 3.45 -12.98
CA CYS A 57 18.88 3.89 -12.55
C CYS A 57 18.70 5.43 -12.52
N SER A 58 19.80 6.19 -12.46
CA SER A 58 19.73 7.66 -12.43
C SER A 58 19.36 8.31 -13.77
N SER A 59 19.32 7.54 -14.87
CA SER A 59 19.12 8.08 -16.23
C SER A 59 17.88 7.55 -16.93
N CYS A 60 16.95 6.95 -16.19
CA CYS A 60 15.79 6.26 -16.73
C CYS A 60 14.60 6.34 -15.77
N ILE A 61 13.43 5.96 -16.26
CA ILE A 61 12.20 5.82 -15.49
C ILE A 61 12.25 4.52 -14.70
N ALA A 62 13.11 4.49 -13.68
CA ALA A 62 13.36 3.29 -12.89
C ALA A 62 12.43 3.22 -11.66
N SER A 63 12.15 4.36 -11.00
CA SER A 63 11.35 4.42 -9.76
C SER A 63 10.11 5.29 -9.93
N GLU A 64 9.24 5.32 -8.92
CA GLU A 64 7.97 6.07 -8.98
C GLU A 64 8.17 7.57 -9.25
N PHE A 65 9.21 8.18 -8.68
CA PHE A 65 9.46 9.62 -8.85
C PHE A 65 9.70 10.04 -10.32
N PRO A 66 10.70 9.49 -11.06
CA PRO A 66 10.86 9.81 -12.47
C PRO A 66 9.66 9.35 -13.32
N PHE A 67 8.91 8.34 -12.90
CA PHE A 67 7.69 7.92 -13.59
C PHE A 67 6.61 9.00 -13.50
N ALA A 68 6.31 9.45 -12.29
CA ALA A 68 5.33 10.52 -12.05
C ALA A 68 5.74 11.83 -12.74
N GLN A 69 7.04 12.09 -12.82
CA GLN A 69 7.58 13.23 -13.55
C GLN A 69 7.39 13.11 -15.07
N ALA A 70 7.51 11.90 -15.63
CA ALA A 70 7.35 11.66 -17.06
C ALA A 70 5.87 11.65 -17.51
N PHE A 71 4.96 11.23 -16.64
CA PHE A 71 3.54 11.05 -16.95
C PHE A 71 2.60 11.84 -16.03
N PRO A 72 2.76 13.17 -15.88
CA PRO A 72 2.07 13.95 -14.86
C PRO A 72 0.54 13.94 -14.98
N ASP A 73 0.01 13.73 -16.19
CA ASP A 73 -1.43 13.76 -16.47
C ASP A 73 -2.11 12.40 -16.31
N THR A 74 -1.36 11.29 -16.38
CA THR A 74 -1.91 9.92 -16.38
C THR A 74 -1.40 9.06 -15.22
N VAL A 75 -0.42 9.54 -14.45
CA VAL A 75 0.22 8.76 -13.36
C VAL A 75 -0.79 8.22 -12.35
N ASP A 76 -1.79 9.00 -11.94
CA ASP A 76 -2.74 8.55 -10.93
C ASP A 76 -3.64 7.42 -11.42
N GLU A 77 -4.06 7.46 -12.70
CA GLU A 77 -4.87 6.41 -13.30
C GLU A 77 -4.06 5.12 -13.45
N ILE A 78 -2.80 5.24 -13.91
CA ILE A 78 -1.89 4.12 -14.07
C ILE A 78 -1.62 3.43 -12.72
N PHE A 79 -1.33 4.20 -11.67
CA PHE A 79 -1.07 3.64 -10.34
C PHE A 79 -2.35 3.11 -9.67
N ALA A 80 -3.51 3.72 -9.91
CA ALA A 80 -4.77 3.18 -9.44
C ALA A 80 -5.07 1.79 -10.04
N GLU A 81 -4.82 1.61 -11.34
CA GLU A 81 -4.97 0.29 -11.97
C GLU A 81 -4.02 -0.73 -11.35
N HIS A 82 -2.73 -0.38 -11.19
CA HIS A 82 -1.75 -1.23 -10.52
C HIS A 82 -2.21 -1.61 -9.10
N TRP A 83 -2.58 -0.65 -8.26
CA TRP A 83 -3.00 -0.94 -6.88
C TRP A 83 -4.22 -1.86 -6.79
N ASN A 84 -5.17 -1.73 -7.72
CA ASN A 84 -6.40 -2.53 -7.73
C ASN A 84 -6.19 -3.95 -8.29
N THR A 85 -5.17 -4.15 -9.11
CA THR A 85 -4.92 -5.44 -9.78
C THR A 85 -3.80 -6.24 -9.12
N TRP A 86 -2.80 -5.57 -8.55
CA TRP A 86 -1.64 -6.19 -7.91
C TRP A 86 -1.99 -6.92 -6.60
N PHE A 87 -2.92 -6.36 -5.82
CA PHE A 87 -3.42 -6.98 -4.60
C PHE A 87 -4.93 -6.84 -4.53
N ASN A 88 -5.62 -7.97 -4.46
CA ASN A 88 -7.08 -8.01 -4.38
C ASN A 88 -7.55 -9.19 -3.50
N GLN A 89 -8.87 -9.44 -3.49
CA GLN A 89 -9.46 -10.48 -2.65
C GLN A 89 -8.89 -11.88 -2.91
N THR A 90 -8.49 -12.20 -4.14
CA THR A 90 -7.87 -13.50 -4.46
C THR A 90 -6.57 -13.71 -3.70
N ASP A 91 -5.77 -12.66 -3.50
CA ASP A 91 -4.55 -12.73 -2.70
C ASP A 91 -4.86 -12.90 -1.22
N VAL A 92 -5.90 -12.21 -0.72
CA VAL A 92 -6.37 -12.34 0.66
C VAL A 92 -6.81 -13.77 0.96
N ASP A 93 -7.61 -14.36 0.06
CA ASP A 93 -8.08 -15.74 0.18
C ASP A 93 -6.89 -16.72 0.18
N THR A 94 -5.92 -16.49 -0.71
CA THR A 94 -4.68 -17.30 -0.77
C THR A 94 -3.88 -17.22 0.53
N ILE A 95 -3.73 -16.03 1.12
CA ILE A 95 -3.03 -15.83 2.39
C ILE A 95 -3.72 -16.62 3.52
N GLN A 96 -5.06 -16.61 3.57
CA GLN A 96 -5.82 -17.41 4.54
C GLN A 96 -5.66 -18.91 4.31
N GLU A 97 -5.79 -19.37 3.06
CA GLU A 97 -5.66 -20.79 2.69
C GLU A 97 -4.29 -21.37 3.06
N LEU A 98 -3.24 -20.56 2.95
CA LEU A 98 -1.88 -20.92 3.35
C LEU A 98 -1.66 -20.87 4.87
N GLY A 99 -2.67 -20.48 5.65
CA GLY A 99 -2.61 -20.39 7.11
C GLY A 99 -1.73 -19.23 7.62
N LEU A 100 -1.50 -18.22 6.78
CA LEU A 100 -0.81 -17.00 7.16
C LEU A 100 -1.76 -16.09 7.94
N ASN A 101 -1.22 -15.32 8.88
CA ASN A 101 -2.03 -14.54 9.83
C ASN A 101 -1.65 -13.05 9.89
N THR A 102 -0.62 -12.64 9.17
CA THR A 102 -0.11 -11.26 9.20
C THR A 102 0.41 -10.85 7.83
N VAL A 103 0.17 -9.62 7.42
CA VAL A 103 0.86 -8.98 6.28
C VAL A 103 1.62 -7.74 6.73
N ARG A 104 2.76 -7.48 6.10
CA ARG A 104 3.47 -6.20 6.18
C ARG A 104 3.26 -5.43 4.88
N ILE A 105 2.85 -4.17 4.99
CA ILE A 105 2.56 -3.28 3.85
C ILE A 105 3.58 -2.14 3.83
N PRO A 106 4.54 -2.16 2.90
CA PRO A 106 5.43 -1.03 2.63
C PRO A 106 4.66 0.15 2.05
N MET A 107 4.91 1.35 2.58
CA MET A 107 4.27 2.60 2.15
C MET A 107 5.30 3.72 2.07
N GLY A 108 5.22 4.55 1.04
CA GLY A 108 5.97 5.79 0.97
C GLY A 108 5.23 6.93 1.66
N TYR A 109 5.97 7.93 2.13
CA TYR A 109 5.37 9.10 2.79
C TYR A 109 4.33 9.82 1.90
N TRP A 110 4.45 9.70 0.57
CA TRP A 110 3.55 10.30 -0.41
C TRP A 110 2.12 9.75 -0.34
N ILE A 111 1.89 8.63 0.36
CA ILE A 111 0.55 8.14 0.68
C ILE A 111 -0.25 9.17 1.49
N VAL A 112 0.44 10.01 2.28
CA VAL A 112 -0.13 11.17 2.96
C VAL A 112 0.13 12.40 2.10
N GLU A 113 -0.78 12.67 1.17
CA GLU A 113 -0.58 13.66 0.11
C GLU A 113 -0.26 15.08 0.61
N GLN A 114 -0.69 15.42 1.83
CA GLN A 114 -0.40 16.72 2.45
C GLN A 114 1.08 16.91 2.82
N LEU A 115 1.86 15.82 2.92
CA LEU A 115 3.30 15.88 3.17
C LEU A 115 4.10 16.15 1.89
N VAL A 116 3.50 15.99 0.71
CA VAL A 116 4.20 16.08 -0.58
C VAL A 116 4.26 17.53 -1.06
N ASN A 117 5.47 18.05 -1.28
CA ASN A 117 5.66 19.33 -1.93
C ASN A 117 5.50 19.18 -3.46
N ARG A 118 4.26 19.29 -3.93
CA ARG A 118 3.86 19.11 -5.34
C ARG A 118 4.52 20.05 -6.35
N THR A 119 5.30 21.04 -5.91
CA THR A 119 6.09 21.89 -6.82
C THR A 119 7.41 21.27 -7.23
N VAL A 120 7.95 20.34 -6.43
CA VAL A 120 9.29 19.74 -6.63
C VAL A 120 9.32 18.23 -6.44
N GLU A 121 8.26 17.64 -5.88
CA GLU A 121 8.11 16.20 -5.64
C GLU A 121 7.01 15.62 -6.53
N PHE A 122 7.34 14.51 -7.19
CA PHE A 122 6.45 13.84 -8.14
C PHE A 122 6.17 12.43 -7.63
N TYR A 123 4.91 12.17 -7.27
CA TYR A 123 4.43 10.87 -6.79
C TYR A 123 2.95 10.72 -7.13
N PRO A 124 2.45 9.49 -7.36
CA PRO A 124 1.03 9.23 -7.59
C PRO A 124 0.16 9.68 -6.41
N ARG A 125 -1.10 10.01 -6.68
CA ARG A 125 -2.16 10.31 -5.70
C ARG A 125 -3.11 9.14 -5.55
N GLY A 126 -3.86 9.09 -4.46
CA GLY A 126 -4.90 8.10 -4.22
C GLY A 126 -4.46 6.84 -3.44
N GLY A 127 -3.18 6.69 -3.10
CA GLY A 127 -2.67 5.50 -2.41
C GLY A 127 -3.35 5.22 -1.05
N MET A 128 -3.79 6.26 -0.34
CA MET A 128 -4.56 6.11 0.90
C MET A 128 -5.91 5.41 0.68
N VAL A 129 -6.56 5.64 -0.48
CA VAL A 129 -7.82 4.98 -0.83
C VAL A 129 -7.59 3.49 -1.03
N ALA A 130 -6.55 3.11 -1.79
CA ALA A 130 -6.15 1.72 -2.00
C ALA A 130 -5.80 1.03 -0.68
N LEU A 131 -5.03 1.70 0.20
CA LEU A 131 -4.70 1.17 1.53
C LEU A 131 -5.96 0.89 2.35
N ILE A 132 -6.89 1.84 2.45
CA ILE A 132 -8.12 1.65 3.25
C ILE A 132 -8.95 0.47 2.71
N GLN A 133 -9.06 0.32 1.40
CA GLN A 133 -9.79 -0.78 0.78
C GLN A 133 -9.14 -2.14 1.11
N GLY A 134 -7.84 -2.28 0.89
CA GLY A 134 -7.14 -3.54 1.20
C GLY A 134 -7.09 -3.84 2.69
N LEU A 135 -6.99 -2.84 3.56
CA LEU A 135 -7.13 -3.01 5.01
C LEU A 135 -8.51 -3.56 5.39
N GLY A 136 -9.57 -3.14 4.70
CA GLY A 136 -10.91 -3.70 4.87
C GLY A 136 -10.95 -5.20 4.55
N GLN A 137 -10.42 -5.60 3.40
CA GLN A 137 -10.36 -7.01 2.99
C GLN A 137 -9.55 -7.87 3.98
N LEU A 138 -8.38 -7.38 4.40
CA LEU A 138 -7.52 -8.05 5.38
C LEU A 138 -8.18 -8.16 6.75
N GLN A 139 -8.90 -7.12 7.18
CA GLN A 139 -9.64 -7.11 8.43
C GLN A 139 -10.77 -8.14 8.42
N GLU A 140 -11.56 -8.20 7.35
CA GLU A 140 -12.64 -9.18 7.18
C GLU A 140 -12.11 -10.62 7.19
N ALA A 141 -10.91 -10.82 6.65
CA ALA A 141 -10.19 -12.08 6.69
C ALA A 141 -9.50 -12.40 8.05
N GLY A 142 -9.56 -11.50 9.03
CA GLY A 142 -8.89 -11.67 10.32
C GLY A 142 -7.36 -11.67 10.23
N ILE A 143 -6.79 -11.10 9.17
CA ILE A 143 -5.34 -10.97 8.96
C ILE A 143 -4.85 -9.70 9.65
N SER A 144 -3.82 -9.84 10.50
CA SER A 144 -3.19 -8.69 11.15
C SER A 144 -2.30 -7.92 10.17
N VAL A 145 -2.16 -6.62 10.37
CA VAL A 145 -1.41 -5.76 9.45
C VAL A 145 -0.32 -4.98 10.18
N ILE A 146 0.89 -5.00 9.62
CA ILE A 146 1.99 -4.11 9.99
C ILE A 146 2.13 -3.06 8.89
N LEU A 147 1.86 -1.80 9.23
CA LEU A 147 2.11 -0.67 8.35
C LEU A 147 3.56 -0.22 8.47
N ASP A 148 4.26 -0.19 7.34
CA ASP A 148 5.69 0.11 7.25
C ASP A 148 5.91 1.39 6.46
N HIS A 149 6.44 2.43 7.11
CA HIS A 149 6.92 3.62 6.40
C HIS A 149 8.25 3.30 5.73
N HIS A 150 8.15 2.74 4.53
CA HIS A 150 9.27 2.22 3.75
C HIS A 150 10.12 3.33 3.13
N ALA A 151 9.50 4.47 2.82
CA ALA A 151 10.18 5.64 2.28
C ALA A 151 9.79 6.89 3.07
N LEU A 152 10.78 7.59 3.60
CA LEU A 152 10.61 8.87 4.30
C LEU A 152 10.95 10.05 3.37
N PRO A 153 10.43 11.27 3.65
CA PRO A 153 10.79 12.46 2.89
C PRO A 153 12.31 12.68 2.83
N GLY A 154 12.81 13.19 1.70
CA GLY A 154 14.21 13.55 1.53
C GLY A 154 15.16 12.43 1.07
N VAL A 155 14.63 11.35 0.48
CA VAL A 155 15.39 10.18 0.00
C VAL A 155 16.19 9.51 1.12
N GLN A 156 15.47 8.72 1.92
CA GLN A 156 16.02 8.04 3.10
C GLN A 156 17.17 7.07 2.78
N ASP A 157 17.19 6.50 1.57
CA ASP A 157 18.31 5.70 1.07
C ASP A 157 18.58 6.06 -0.39
N SER A 158 19.76 6.62 -0.64
CA SER A 158 20.21 7.01 -1.98
C SER A 158 20.57 5.77 -2.78
N GLU A 159 20.55 5.89 -4.12
CA GLU A 159 20.83 4.77 -5.02
C GLU A 159 19.90 3.55 -4.85
N GLN A 160 18.74 3.75 -4.24
CA GLN A 160 17.73 2.71 -4.05
C GLN A 160 16.40 3.15 -4.64
N MET A 161 15.75 2.23 -5.35
CA MET A 161 14.47 2.48 -5.99
C MET A 161 13.30 2.17 -5.06
N PHE A 162 13.53 1.30 -4.06
CA PHE A 162 12.53 0.91 -3.06
C PHE A 162 12.12 2.04 -2.12
N THR A 163 12.83 3.17 -2.14
CA THR A 163 12.42 4.40 -1.44
C THR A 163 11.68 5.39 -2.36
N GLY A 164 11.27 4.96 -3.56
CA GLY A 164 10.49 5.74 -4.53
C GLY A 164 11.33 6.67 -5.41
N GLN A 165 12.57 7.00 -5.02
CA GLN A 165 13.43 7.90 -5.76
C GLN A 165 14.90 7.50 -5.71
N TYR A 166 15.41 6.99 -6.84
CA TYR A 166 16.85 6.78 -7.01
C TYR A 166 17.56 8.12 -7.23
N VAL A 167 18.47 8.50 -6.33
CA VAL A 167 19.39 9.65 -6.50
C VAL A 167 20.82 9.24 -6.16
N LEU A 168 21.80 9.76 -6.90
CA LEU A 168 23.23 9.57 -6.60
C LEU A 168 23.71 10.50 -5.47
N TYR A 169 23.14 11.69 -5.39
CA TYR A 169 23.52 12.72 -4.41
C TYR A 169 22.26 13.33 -3.79
N PRO A 170 21.80 12.84 -2.63
CA PRO A 170 20.63 13.40 -1.97
C PRO A 170 20.94 14.86 -1.58
N ARG A 171 20.00 15.77 -1.81
CA ARG A 171 20.15 17.16 -1.36
C ARG A 171 19.77 17.23 0.12
N SER A 172 20.69 17.71 0.95
CA SER A 172 20.49 17.99 2.38
C SER A 172 19.47 19.09 2.62
#